data_AF-A0A8K0JRN3-F1
#
_entry.id   AF-A0A8K0JRN3-F1
#
_cell.length_a   1.000
_cell.length_b   1.000
_cell.length_c   1.000
_cell.angle_alpha   90.00
_cell.angle_beta   90.00
_cell.angle_gamma   90.00
#
_symmetry.space_group_name_H-M   'P 1'
#
loop_
_entity.id
_entity.type
_entity.pdbx_description
1 polymer ?
#
loop_
_entity_poly.entity_id
_entity_poly.type
_entity_poly.pdbx_seq_one_letter_code
_entity_poly.pdbx_strand_id
1 'polypeptide(L)'
;MNHTSDQHPWFLSAKSSRDSPFRDFYYWRDPCREPESGPEPNNWRSVFGGSAWQWSEETGQYYLHQYAVEQPDCQWENPKVREAFYDIVRFWLERGCSGFRLDACSRLSKVEGLPDAEVVDPNQRYQNCNKLVKHGPRLCDYFRELYDQALKDYDLITVGEMSDTSPEMAMRYIDPDDPQLQMIFQFDYWALDSDNGNSLKYRRCPLPELKDCLNRWQTELDERGGWNSIVTSNHDQGRVVSKWGNDSPEWRTRSAQLLAILQATQPGTLYLYQGEELAMKNVPEDYRIEDLLDVQTIAYIRRIKTARAAESGEAEPDMSDIMRDLRIKARDNGRLPVPWDARQPHAGFTNCQQGPWMVANKNDSAYAAAQQEGDLDSVLSFWKRAIALRKAHNEYFIYGTFHLLDRDHPEVFAYTVAKTTDTDQVKAPSLVVLNFSESVTEWSLPANVEIGHVLLSNYTDAPERRNGRLILQGWQGVVYDAK
;
A
#
# COMPACT_ATOMS: atom_id res chain seq x y z
N MET A 1 -2.41 -7.42 14.47
CA MET A 1 -2.19 -8.52 15.45
C MET A 1 -0.72 -8.71 15.83
N ASN A 2 0.22 -8.00 15.19
CA ASN A 2 1.64 -8.04 15.55
C ASN A 2 1.95 -7.39 16.91
N HIS A 3 1.22 -6.33 17.26
CA HIS A 3 1.41 -5.54 18.47
C HIS A 3 0.05 -5.10 19.03
N THR A 4 0.02 -4.65 20.28
CA THR A 4 -1.09 -3.87 20.87
C THR A 4 -0.60 -2.49 21.25
N SER A 5 -1.48 -1.61 21.75
CA SER A 5 -1.04 -0.42 22.48
C SER A 5 -0.35 -0.82 23.79
N ASP A 6 0.58 0.01 24.26
CA ASP A 6 1.14 -0.03 25.62
C ASP A 6 0.10 0.30 26.72
N GLN A 7 -1.06 0.85 26.34
CA GLN A 7 -2.21 1.05 27.21
C GLN A 7 -3.14 -0.17 27.26
N HIS A 8 -2.84 -1.23 26.51
CA HIS A 8 -3.66 -2.44 26.52
C HIS A 8 -3.56 -3.14 27.90
N PRO A 9 -4.67 -3.65 28.47
CA PRO A 9 -4.64 -4.31 29.78
C PRO A 9 -3.61 -5.44 29.91
N TRP A 10 -3.38 -6.19 28.82
CA TRP A 10 -2.31 -7.21 28.78
C TRP A 10 -0.93 -6.58 29.00
N PHE A 11 -0.60 -5.48 28.30
CA PHE A 11 0.69 -4.83 28.44
C PHE A 11 0.85 -4.13 29.78
N LEU A 12 -0.18 -3.41 30.25
CA LEU A 12 -0.16 -2.77 31.57
C LEU A 12 0.10 -3.80 32.68
N SER A 13 -0.54 -4.98 32.59
CA SER A 13 -0.27 -6.09 33.50
C SER A 13 1.16 -6.62 33.34
N ALA A 14 1.62 -6.86 32.11
CA ALA A 14 2.96 -7.36 31.83
C ALA A 14 4.06 -6.39 32.31
N LYS A 15 3.84 -5.07 32.18
CA LYS A 15 4.75 -4.00 32.60
C LYS A 15 4.80 -3.84 34.13
N SER A 16 3.72 -4.18 34.83
CA SER A 16 3.63 -3.98 36.29
C SER A 16 4.52 -4.92 37.12
N SER A 17 4.84 -6.12 36.61
CA SER A 17 5.68 -7.09 37.34
C SER A 17 6.24 -8.16 36.38
N ARG A 18 7.44 -8.66 36.69
CA ARG A 18 8.06 -9.82 36.01
C ARG A 18 7.28 -11.12 36.25
N ASP A 19 6.50 -11.21 37.32
CA ASP A 19 5.68 -12.39 37.66
C ASP A 19 4.25 -12.31 37.12
N SER A 20 3.93 -11.29 36.32
CA SER A 20 2.59 -11.12 35.75
C SER A 20 2.18 -12.34 34.90
N PRO A 21 0.91 -12.80 34.97
CA PRO A 21 0.43 -13.86 34.09
C PRO A 21 0.43 -13.44 32.60
N PHE A 22 0.51 -12.14 32.31
CA PHE A 22 0.64 -11.60 30.96
C PHE A 22 2.09 -11.26 30.58
N ARG A 23 3.08 -11.58 31.42
CA ARG A 23 4.49 -11.20 31.14
C ARG A 23 4.94 -11.68 29.76
N ASP A 24 4.70 -12.95 29.46
CA ASP A 24 5.09 -13.59 28.20
C ASP A 24 4.11 -13.32 27.05
N PHE A 25 3.18 -12.37 27.19
CA PHE A 25 2.40 -11.89 26.04
C PHE A 25 3.23 -10.98 25.13
N TYR A 26 4.35 -10.45 25.62
CA TYR A 26 5.23 -9.53 24.91
C TYR A 26 6.69 -9.97 25.03
N TYR A 27 7.55 -9.44 24.16
CA TYR A 27 8.98 -9.70 24.25
C TYR A 27 9.63 -8.79 25.30
N TRP A 28 10.14 -9.39 26.38
CA TRP A 28 10.94 -8.71 27.41
C TRP A 28 12.36 -9.26 27.47
N ARG A 29 13.37 -8.41 27.60
CA ARG A 29 14.78 -8.82 27.69
C ARG A 29 15.55 -7.96 28.68
N ASP A 30 16.48 -8.58 29.40
CA ASP A 30 17.44 -7.85 30.22
C ASP A 30 18.37 -7.02 29.31
N PRO A 31 18.99 -5.94 29.82
CA PRO A 31 20.04 -5.22 29.09
C PRO A 31 21.16 -6.14 28.61
N CYS A 32 21.76 -5.82 27.47
CA CYS A 32 22.95 -6.52 27.01
C CYS A 32 24.10 -6.31 28.01
N ARG A 33 24.74 -7.41 28.43
CA ARG A 33 25.82 -7.40 29.43
C ARG A 33 27.17 -6.96 28.84
N GLU A 34 27.37 -7.15 27.53
CA GLU A 34 28.60 -6.82 26.81
C GLU A 34 28.28 -6.01 25.54
N PRO A 35 27.91 -4.73 25.68
CA PRO A 35 27.33 -4.00 24.56
C PRO A 35 28.39 -3.39 23.64
N GLU A 36 28.61 -3.97 22.46
CA GLU A 36 29.32 -3.26 21.37
C GLU A 36 28.43 -2.14 20.77
N SER A 37 27.11 -2.34 20.78
CA SER A 37 26.11 -1.49 20.12
C SER A 37 25.19 -0.74 21.09
N GLY A 38 25.41 -0.86 22.40
CA GLY A 38 24.61 -0.20 23.45
C GLY A 38 23.82 -1.16 24.35
N PRO A 39 23.18 -0.66 25.42
CA PRO A 39 22.58 -1.49 26.47
C PRO A 39 21.35 -2.28 26.00
N GLU A 40 20.80 -1.98 24.82
CA GLU A 40 19.66 -2.68 24.26
C GLU A 40 19.99 -4.17 23.96
N PRO A 41 18.99 -5.07 23.96
CA PRO A 41 19.23 -6.50 23.77
C PRO A 41 19.88 -6.87 22.43
N ASN A 42 19.67 -6.07 21.39
CA ASN A 42 20.30 -6.18 20.07
C ASN A 42 20.24 -4.83 19.33
N ASN A 43 20.86 -4.77 18.16
CA ASN A 43 21.00 -3.56 17.34
C ASN A 43 19.80 -3.26 16.41
N TRP A 44 18.61 -3.82 16.64
CA TRP A 44 17.48 -3.67 15.71
C TRP A 44 16.95 -2.24 15.62
N ARG A 45 16.71 -1.76 14.40
CA ARG A 45 16.07 -0.47 14.11
C ARG A 45 14.55 -0.60 14.01
N SER A 46 13.82 0.27 14.71
CA SER A 46 12.36 0.43 14.51
C SER A 46 12.04 0.94 13.11
N VAL A 47 10.85 0.59 12.58
CA VAL A 47 10.33 1.10 11.30
C VAL A 47 10.25 2.64 11.30
N PHE A 48 10.04 3.28 12.44
CA PHE A 48 9.98 4.73 12.57
C PHE A 48 11.33 5.36 12.97
N GLY A 49 12.40 4.57 12.99
CA GLY A 49 13.76 4.98 13.35
C GLY A 49 14.07 4.84 14.84
N GLY A 50 15.36 4.89 15.18
CA GLY A 50 15.83 4.62 16.54
C GLY A 50 15.85 3.12 16.87
N SER A 51 16.03 2.80 18.15
CA SER A 51 16.01 1.43 18.66
C SER A 51 14.61 0.82 18.50
N ALA A 52 14.54 -0.50 18.27
CA ALA A 52 13.31 -1.28 18.41
C ALA A 52 13.05 -1.71 19.86
N TRP A 53 13.83 -1.25 20.83
CA TRP A 53 13.72 -1.61 22.23
C TRP A 53 13.55 -0.38 23.12
N GLN A 54 12.56 -0.44 24.02
CA GLN A 54 12.30 0.60 25.00
C GLN A 54 12.52 0.06 26.42
N TRP A 55 13.28 0.81 27.22
CA TRP A 55 13.51 0.51 28.64
C TRP A 55 12.24 0.73 29.48
N SER A 56 11.95 -0.22 30.37
CA SER A 56 10.96 -0.09 31.44
C SER A 56 11.67 -0.07 32.79
N GLU A 57 11.57 1.07 33.47
CA GLU A 57 12.12 1.23 34.81
C GLU A 57 11.44 0.32 35.83
N GLU A 58 10.15 0.04 35.66
CA GLU A 58 9.32 -0.74 36.59
C GLU A 58 9.79 -2.18 36.75
N THR A 59 10.35 -2.78 35.69
CA THR A 59 10.80 -4.18 35.71
C THR A 59 12.28 -4.35 35.40
N GLY A 60 12.99 -3.26 35.13
CA GLY A 60 14.42 -3.28 34.79
C GLY A 60 14.71 -4.09 33.52
N GLN A 61 13.82 -4.04 32.53
CA GLN A 61 13.96 -4.78 31.27
C GLN A 61 13.54 -3.91 30.08
N TYR A 62 14.03 -4.26 28.90
CA TYR A 62 13.56 -3.72 27.64
C TYR A 62 12.36 -4.50 27.12
N TYR A 63 11.42 -3.83 26.46
CA TYR A 63 10.40 -4.47 25.63
C TYR A 63 10.58 -4.13 24.15
N LEU A 64 10.22 -5.07 23.28
CA LEU A 64 10.31 -4.92 21.83
C LEU A 64 9.15 -4.08 21.29
N HIS A 65 9.44 -3.14 20.40
CA HIS A 65 8.48 -2.42 19.58
C HIS A 65 9.06 -2.21 18.17
N GLN A 66 8.48 -2.88 17.16
CA GLN A 66 8.92 -2.74 15.77
C GLN A 66 8.46 -1.43 15.12
N TYR A 67 7.51 -0.74 15.75
CA TYR A 67 6.91 0.51 15.29
C TYR A 67 7.11 1.62 16.35
N ALA A 68 6.06 2.40 16.67
CA ALA A 68 6.14 3.40 17.74
C ALA A 68 6.40 2.73 19.09
N VAL A 69 6.93 3.50 20.05
CA VAL A 69 7.23 3.01 21.41
C VAL A 69 5.96 2.47 22.08
N GLU A 70 4.83 3.11 21.81
CA GLU A 70 3.51 2.76 22.32
C GLU A 70 2.91 1.51 21.64
N GLN A 71 3.65 0.83 20.75
CA GLN A 71 3.23 -0.37 20.02
C GLN A 71 4.08 -1.60 20.36
N PRO A 72 4.04 -2.11 21.61
CA PRO A 72 4.78 -3.30 22.02
C PRO A 72 4.36 -4.55 21.25
N ASP A 73 5.35 -5.28 20.72
CA ASP A 73 5.17 -6.49 19.94
C ASP A 73 4.68 -7.67 20.79
N CYS A 74 3.63 -8.33 20.32
CA CYS A 74 3.10 -9.55 20.94
C CYS A 74 4.00 -10.76 20.62
N GLN A 75 4.20 -11.62 21.61
CA GLN A 75 5.03 -12.82 21.54
C GLN A 75 4.23 -14.01 21.01
N TRP A 76 4.19 -14.19 19.68
CA TRP A 76 3.40 -15.24 19.02
C TRP A 76 3.88 -16.67 19.28
N GLU A 77 5.11 -16.85 19.77
CA GLU A 77 5.59 -18.16 20.25
C GLU A 77 4.73 -18.69 21.41
N ASN A 78 4.13 -17.79 22.20
CA ASN A 78 3.26 -18.15 23.32
C ASN A 78 1.87 -18.57 22.81
N PRO A 79 1.45 -19.84 23.00
CA PRO A 79 0.13 -20.30 22.54
C PRO A 79 -1.04 -19.53 23.16
N LYS A 80 -0.89 -18.97 24.36
CA LYS A 80 -1.94 -18.15 24.98
C LYS A 80 -2.18 -16.83 24.22
N VAL A 81 -1.13 -16.28 23.61
CA VAL A 81 -1.24 -15.07 22.77
C VAL A 81 -2.01 -15.40 21.51
N ARG A 82 -1.67 -16.52 20.86
CA ARG A 82 -2.34 -16.97 19.64
C ARG A 82 -3.82 -17.25 19.89
N GLU A 83 -4.14 -18.01 20.94
CA GLU A 83 -5.53 -18.28 21.33
C GLU A 83 -6.31 -17.00 21.61
N ALA A 84 -5.73 -16.05 22.35
CA ALA A 84 -6.39 -14.77 22.62
C ALA A 84 -6.67 -13.96 21.33
N PHE A 85 -5.80 -14.07 20.33
CA PHE A 85 -6.05 -13.46 19.03
C PHE A 85 -7.13 -14.20 18.22
N TYR A 86 -7.21 -15.53 18.33
CA TYR A 86 -8.29 -16.31 17.70
C TYR A 86 -9.65 -15.97 18.32
N ASP A 87 -9.71 -15.77 19.64
CA ASP A 87 -10.90 -15.25 20.32
C ASP A 87 -11.32 -13.88 19.78
N ILE A 88 -10.38 -12.96 19.54
CA ILE A 88 -10.68 -11.65 18.95
C ILE A 88 -11.25 -11.81 17.52
N VAL A 89 -10.68 -12.71 16.72
CA VAL A 89 -11.18 -12.98 15.36
C VAL A 89 -12.61 -13.53 15.41
N ARG A 90 -12.86 -14.56 16.24
CA ARG A 90 -14.20 -15.15 16.42
C ARG A 90 -15.20 -14.11 16.94
N PHE A 91 -14.81 -13.26 17.89
CA PHE A 91 -15.66 -12.19 18.42
C PHE A 91 -16.21 -11.27 17.31
N TRP A 92 -15.39 -10.93 16.31
CA TRP A 92 -15.81 -10.10 15.18
C TRP A 92 -16.63 -10.87 14.14
N LEU A 93 -16.27 -12.13 13.87
CA LEU A 93 -17.04 -12.99 12.97
C LEU A 93 -18.45 -13.28 13.50
N GLU A 94 -18.60 -13.54 14.80
CA GLU A 94 -19.89 -13.70 15.48
C GLU A 94 -20.77 -12.44 15.40
N ARG A 95 -20.18 -11.28 15.11
CA ARG A 95 -20.87 -10.00 14.90
C ARG A 95 -21.16 -9.71 13.43
N GLY A 96 -20.82 -10.62 12.52
CA GLY A 96 -21.12 -10.53 11.10
C GLY A 96 -20.04 -9.84 10.26
N CYS A 97 -18.81 -9.70 10.75
CA CYS A 97 -17.70 -9.29 9.88
C CYS A 97 -17.48 -10.32 8.77
N SER A 98 -17.32 -9.86 7.52
CA SER A 98 -17.15 -10.73 6.34
C SER A 98 -15.69 -11.01 5.98
N GLY A 99 -14.73 -10.65 6.83
CA GLY A 99 -13.32 -10.83 6.53
C GLY A 99 -12.37 -9.92 7.29
N PHE A 100 -11.08 -10.09 7.01
CA PHE A 100 -9.99 -9.39 7.70
C PHE A 100 -8.89 -8.93 6.74
N ARG A 101 -8.46 -7.68 6.93
CA ARG A 101 -7.16 -7.18 6.48
C ARG A 101 -6.16 -7.32 7.62
N LEU A 102 -5.16 -8.16 7.46
CA LEU A 102 -4.21 -8.49 8.51
C LEU A 102 -2.99 -7.55 8.46
N ASP A 103 -3.00 -6.56 9.35
CA ASP A 103 -1.93 -5.58 9.52
C ASP A 103 -0.61 -6.21 9.96
N ALA A 104 0.48 -5.80 9.31
CA ALA A 104 1.86 -6.19 9.63
C ALA A 104 2.04 -7.71 9.82
N CYS A 105 1.24 -8.51 9.12
CA CYS A 105 1.13 -9.93 9.39
C CYS A 105 2.37 -10.71 8.98
N SER A 106 3.21 -10.18 8.08
CA SER A 106 4.51 -10.80 7.79
C SER A 106 5.47 -10.78 8.98
N ARG A 107 5.19 -10.00 10.04
CA ARG A 107 6.06 -9.82 11.21
C ARG A 107 5.73 -10.69 12.42
N LEU A 108 4.74 -11.58 12.35
CA LEU A 108 4.30 -12.32 13.54
C LEU A 108 5.35 -13.29 14.08
N SER A 109 6.14 -13.93 13.20
CA SER A 109 7.21 -14.85 13.59
C SER A 109 8.57 -14.13 13.58
N LYS A 110 9.22 -14.05 14.75
CA LYS A 110 10.57 -13.51 14.90
C LYS A 110 11.57 -14.66 15.01
N VAL A 111 12.80 -14.46 14.51
CA VAL A 111 13.88 -15.45 14.64
C VAL A 111 14.20 -15.70 16.12
N GLU A 112 14.37 -16.97 16.48
CA GLU A 112 14.70 -17.39 17.85
C GLU A 112 15.98 -16.71 18.36
N GLY A 113 16.00 -16.38 19.65
CA GLY A 113 17.13 -15.69 20.29
C GLY A 113 17.20 -14.19 20.02
N LEU A 114 16.50 -13.67 18.98
CA LEU A 114 16.52 -12.26 18.58
C LEU A 114 17.95 -11.74 18.33
N PRO A 115 18.74 -12.39 17.44
CA PRO A 115 20.15 -12.04 17.24
C PRO A 115 20.31 -10.61 16.69
N ASP A 116 21.51 -10.06 16.80
CA ASP A 116 21.86 -8.82 16.10
C ASP A 116 21.60 -8.94 14.59
N ALA A 117 21.09 -7.85 14.02
CA ALA A 117 21.01 -7.67 12.59
C ALA A 117 22.40 -7.41 12.00
N GLU A 118 22.58 -7.84 10.75
CA GLU A 118 23.77 -7.57 9.94
C GLU A 118 24.04 -6.06 9.88
N VAL A 119 25.30 -5.67 10.12
CA VAL A 119 25.73 -4.27 10.00
C VAL A 119 25.89 -3.92 8.52
N VAL A 120 24.82 -3.38 7.93
CA VAL A 120 24.78 -2.96 6.52
C VAL A 120 25.16 -1.49 6.33
N ASP A 121 24.96 -0.65 7.34
CA ASP A 121 25.40 0.74 7.36
C ASP A 121 26.23 1.00 8.63
N PRO A 122 27.57 1.07 8.54
CA PRO A 122 28.43 1.24 9.70
C PRO A 122 28.29 2.62 10.37
N ASN A 123 27.65 3.59 9.70
CA ASN A 123 27.39 4.92 10.25
C ASN A 123 26.09 4.97 11.06
N GLN A 124 25.31 3.89 11.08
CA GLN A 124 24.10 3.79 11.87
C GLN A 124 24.29 2.82 13.03
N ARG A 125 23.91 3.26 14.23
CA ARG A 125 23.93 2.38 15.40
C ARG A 125 22.91 1.24 15.28
N TYR A 126 21.70 1.56 14.81
CA TYR A 126 20.62 0.59 14.66
C TYR A 126 20.46 0.14 13.21
N GLN A 127 20.37 -1.17 12.99
CA GLN A 127 20.42 -1.82 11.69
C GLN A 127 19.03 -2.31 11.24
N ASN A 128 18.85 -2.43 9.93
CA ASN A 128 17.63 -2.98 9.37
C ASN A 128 17.47 -4.47 9.78
N CYS A 129 16.43 -4.78 10.53
CA CYS A 129 16.16 -6.13 11.03
C CYS A 129 15.12 -6.92 10.20
N ASN A 130 14.69 -6.43 9.01
CA ASN A 130 13.62 -7.06 8.23
C ASN A 130 13.86 -8.56 7.97
N LYS A 131 15.10 -8.97 7.66
CA LYS A 131 15.46 -10.39 7.46
C LYS A 131 15.23 -11.29 8.69
N LEU A 132 15.17 -10.70 9.89
CA LEU A 132 15.03 -11.42 11.16
C LEU A 132 13.61 -11.40 11.72
N VAL A 133 12.75 -10.52 11.19
CA VAL A 133 11.41 -10.28 11.74
C VAL A 133 10.31 -10.45 10.71
N LYS A 134 10.58 -10.35 9.40
CA LYS A 134 9.60 -10.61 8.34
C LYS A 134 9.74 -12.04 7.84
N HIS A 135 8.60 -12.64 7.49
CA HIS A 135 8.53 -13.98 6.91
C HIS A 135 9.28 -15.03 7.74
N GLY A 136 9.19 -14.90 9.07
CA GLY A 136 9.90 -15.74 10.02
C GLY A 136 9.51 -17.22 9.94
N PRO A 137 10.28 -18.09 10.61
CA PRO A 137 10.26 -19.54 10.39
C PRO A 137 8.90 -20.18 10.69
N ARG A 138 8.12 -19.62 11.62
CA ARG A 138 6.83 -20.18 12.06
C ARG A 138 5.63 -19.47 11.46
N LEU A 139 5.82 -18.55 10.52
CA LEU A 139 4.74 -17.70 10.04
C LEU A 139 3.62 -18.50 9.35
N CYS A 140 3.97 -19.48 8.50
CA CYS A 140 2.99 -20.36 7.87
C CYS A 140 2.24 -21.20 8.91
N ASP A 141 2.92 -21.69 9.95
CA ASP A 141 2.26 -22.43 11.03
C ASP A 141 1.21 -21.56 11.74
N TYR A 142 1.53 -20.28 12.00
CA TYR A 142 0.62 -19.35 12.66
C TYR A 142 -0.61 -19.01 11.81
N PHE A 143 -0.46 -18.87 10.50
CA PHE A 143 -1.60 -18.65 9.62
C PHE A 143 -2.44 -19.90 9.43
N ARG A 144 -1.82 -21.09 9.34
CA ARG A 144 -2.56 -22.35 9.31
C ARG A 144 -3.34 -22.56 10.60
N GLU A 145 -2.72 -22.32 11.76
CA GLU A 145 -3.41 -22.37 13.07
C GLU A 145 -4.55 -21.34 13.15
N LEU A 146 -4.34 -20.11 12.67
CA LEU A 146 -5.40 -19.10 12.58
C LEU A 146 -6.57 -19.56 11.69
N TYR A 147 -6.27 -20.13 10.52
CA TYR A 147 -7.28 -20.64 9.60
C TYR A 147 -8.10 -21.76 10.27
N ASP A 148 -7.41 -22.75 10.83
CA ASP A 148 -8.02 -23.93 11.44
C ASP A 148 -8.88 -23.61 12.66
N GLN A 149 -8.47 -22.63 13.47
CA GLN A 149 -9.10 -22.31 14.76
C GLN A 149 -10.15 -21.20 14.67
N ALA A 150 -10.13 -20.37 13.62
CA ALA A 150 -10.97 -19.17 13.59
C ALA A 150 -11.59 -18.83 12.24
N LEU A 151 -11.05 -19.28 11.10
CA LEU A 151 -11.50 -18.79 9.78
C LEU A 151 -12.25 -19.85 8.95
N LYS A 152 -11.87 -21.13 9.02
CA LYS A 152 -12.32 -22.17 8.08
C LYS A 152 -13.83 -22.38 7.99
N ASP A 153 -14.57 -22.07 9.06
CA ASP A 153 -16.02 -22.32 9.16
C ASP A 153 -16.86 -21.14 8.64
N TYR A 154 -16.23 -20.12 8.05
CA TYR A 154 -16.87 -18.89 7.59
C TYR A 154 -16.61 -18.63 6.10
N ASP A 155 -17.63 -18.10 5.41
CA ASP A 155 -17.47 -17.54 4.07
C ASP A 155 -16.98 -16.09 4.20
N LEU A 156 -15.67 -15.89 4.02
CA LEU A 156 -15.00 -14.64 4.32
C LEU A 156 -13.90 -14.28 3.32
N ILE A 157 -13.46 -13.02 3.39
CA ILE A 157 -12.24 -12.55 2.73
C ILE A 157 -11.06 -12.42 3.70
N THR A 158 -9.87 -12.92 3.32
CA THR A 158 -8.62 -12.58 4.03
C THR A 158 -7.57 -11.98 3.11
N VAL A 159 -7.01 -10.85 3.53
CA VAL A 159 -5.87 -10.21 2.85
C VAL A 159 -4.77 -9.89 3.84
N GLY A 160 -3.59 -10.46 3.61
CA GLY A 160 -2.39 -10.17 4.41
C GLY A 160 -1.65 -8.94 3.91
N GLU A 161 -1.36 -7.97 4.79
CA GLU A 161 -0.42 -6.90 4.44
C GLU A 161 1.02 -7.45 4.55
N MET A 162 1.68 -7.66 3.41
CA MET A 162 2.99 -8.29 3.34
C MET A 162 3.95 -7.51 2.44
N SER A 163 4.94 -6.89 3.06
CA SER A 163 6.05 -6.22 2.37
C SER A 163 7.26 -7.14 2.23
N ASP A 164 8.15 -6.85 1.28
CA ASP A 164 9.34 -7.65 0.93
C ASP A 164 8.98 -9.07 0.45
N THR A 165 7.92 -9.20 -0.35
CA THR A 165 7.37 -10.48 -0.83
C THR A 165 7.48 -10.57 -2.35
N SER A 166 7.86 -11.72 -2.90
CA SER A 166 7.77 -12.03 -4.33
C SER A 166 6.50 -12.85 -4.63
N PRO A 167 6.07 -12.98 -5.91
CA PRO A 167 4.97 -13.89 -6.27
C PRO A 167 5.21 -15.34 -5.78
N GLU A 168 6.43 -15.85 -5.92
CA GLU A 168 6.81 -17.18 -5.39
C GLU A 168 6.66 -17.25 -3.86
N MET A 169 7.11 -16.22 -3.13
CA MET A 169 6.98 -16.21 -1.67
C MET A 169 5.53 -16.06 -1.23
N ALA A 170 4.70 -15.32 -1.98
CA ALA A 170 3.28 -15.13 -1.69
C ALA A 170 2.55 -16.46 -1.64
N MET A 171 2.86 -17.39 -2.56
CA MET A 171 2.26 -18.73 -2.61
C MET A 171 2.40 -19.52 -1.31
N ARG A 172 3.42 -19.25 -0.48
CA ARG A 172 3.54 -19.89 0.84
C ARG A 172 2.37 -19.59 1.79
N TYR A 173 1.59 -18.55 1.50
CA TYR A 173 0.51 -18.03 2.35
C TYR A 173 -0.86 -18.06 1.67
N ILE A 174 -0.90 -18.13 0.34
CA ILE A 174 -2.14 -18.00 -0.45
C ILE A 174 -2.36 -19.15 -1.44
N ASP A 175 -1.66 -20.27 -1.23
CA ASP A 175 -1.86 -21.47 -2.03
C ASP A 175 -3.32 -21.94 -1.91
N PRO A 176 -4.07 -22.05 -3.03
CA PRO A 176 -5.45 -22.55 -2.99
C PRO A 176 -5.54 -23.99 -2.47
N ASP A 177 -4.48 -24.81 -2.60
CA ASP A 177 -4.44 -26.19 -2.12
C ASP A 177 -4.04 -26.30 -0.63
N ASP A 178 -3.56 -25.21 -0.03
CA ASP A 178 -3.22 -25.11 1.39
C ASP A 178 -3.79 -23.81 1.99
N PRO A 179 -5.10 -23.77 2.24
CA PRO A 179 -5.79 -22.53 2.58
C PRO A 179 -5.30 -21.96 3.92
N GLN A 180 -4.66 -20.80 3.85
CA GLN A 180 -4.20 -20.01 5.00
C GLN A 180 -4.79 -18.58 4.91
N LEU A 181 -4.37 -17.84 3.88
CA LEU A 181 -4.95 -16.55 3.46
C LEU A 181 -5.43 -16.67 2.01
N GLN A 182 -6.31 -15.78 1.56
CA GLN A 182 -6.76 -15.80 0.15
C GLN A 182 -5.93 -14.90 -0.76
N MET A 183 -5.39 -13.80 -0.25
CA MET A 183 -4.55 -12.88 -1.02
C MET A 183 -3.61 -12.09 -0.10
N ILE A 184 -2.67 -11.37 -0.70
CA ILE A 184 -1.82 -10.40 -0.01
C ILE A 184 -1.89 -9.04 -0.68
N PHE A 185 -1.62 -7.98 0.09
CA PHE A 185 -1.18 -6.71 -0.47
C PHE A 185 0.33 -6.76 -0.68
N GLN A 186 0.73 -6.67 -1.94
CA GLN A 186 2.12 -6.51 -2.35
C GLN A 186 2.57 -5.05 -2.30
N PHE A 187 3.82 -4.81 -1.90
CA PHE A 187 4.37 -3.46 -1.70
C PHE A 187 5.31 -3.01 -2.81
N ASP A 188 5.65 -3.90 -3.75
CA ASP A 188 6.71 -3.66 -4.74
C ASP A 188 6.47 -2.38 -5.55
N TYR A 189 5.25 -2.17 -6.08
CA TYR A 189 4.94 -0.97 -6.85
C TYR A 189 4.91 0.31 -5.99
N TRP A 190 4.67 0.21 -4.68
CA TRP A 190 4.83 1.35 -3.77
C TRP A 190 6.29 1.68 -3.44
N ALA A 191 7.17 0.69 -3.56
CA ALA A 191 8.60 0.85 -3.33
C ALA A 191 9.34 1.43 -4.55
N LEU A 192 8.78 1.34 -5.77
CA LEU A 192 9.42 1.77 -7.01
C LEU A 192 9.83 3.26 -7.05
N ASP A 193 9.16 4.14 -6.31
CA ASP A 193 9.48 5.57 -6.24
C ASP A 193 10.24 5.94 -4.95
N SER A 194 10.82 4.93 -4.27
CA SER A 194 11.68 5.12 -3.10
C SER A 194 13.15 5.16 -3.50
N ASP A 195 13.92 6.07 -2.89
CA ASP A 195 15.34 6.24 -3.19
C ASP A 195 16.24 5.54 -2.15
N ASN A 196 17.22 4.76 -2.62
CA ASN A 196 18.25 4.10 -1.79
C ASN A 196 17.68 3.34 -0.57
N GLY A 197 16.53 2.67 -0.72
CA GLY A 197 15.87 1.92 0.36
C GLY A 197 15.21 2.79 1.44
N ASN A 198 15.14 4.11 1.26
CA ASN A 198 14.41 5.02 2.14
C ASN A 198 13.03 5.33 1.55
N SER A 199 11.98 4.81 2.19
CA SER A 199 10.59 4.98 1.76
C SER A 199 10.06 6.41 1.84
N LEU A 200 10.77 7.34 2.48
CA LEU A 200 10.39 8.76 2.56
C LEU A 200 11.23 9.67 1.66
N LYS A 201 12.19 9.10 0.90
CA LYS A 201 12.88 9.82 -0.17
C LYS A 201 12.29 9.44 -1.51
N TYR A 202 11.95 10.46 -2.31
CA TYR A 202 11.31 10.26 -3.59
C TYR A 202 12.34 10.14 -4.71
N ARG A 203 12.14 9.15 -5.58
CA ARG A 203 12.70 9.15 -6.94
C ARG A 203 11.58 9.00 -7.95
N ARG A 204 11.75 9.56 -9.13
CA ARG A 204 10.83 9.31 -10.24
C ARG A 204 10.94 7.84 -10.66
N CYS A 205 9.80 7.15 -10.78
CA CYS A 205 9.71 5.81 -11.36
C CYS A 205 9.45 5.92 -12.87
N PRO A 206 10.36 5.42 -13.74
CA PRO A 206 10.09 5.28 -15.17
C PRO A 206 8.94 4.31 -15.44
N LEU A 207 8.12 4.58 -16.45
CA LEU A 207 6.98 3.72 -16.79
C LEU A 207 7.36 2.25 -17.03
N PRO A 208 8.47 1.90 -17.71
CA PRO A 208 8.87 0.50 -17.86
C PRO A 208 9.10 -0.25 -16.53
N GLU A 209 9.58 0.43 -15.47
CA GLU A 209 9.72 -0.19 -14.15
C GLU A 209 8.35 -0.51 -13.53
N LEU A 210 7.37 0.38 -13.70
CA LEU A 210 5.98 0.14 -13.26
C LEU A 210 5.34 -1.02 -14.03
N LYS A 211 5.53 -1.06 -15.37
CA LYS A 211 5.02 -2.14 -16.22
C LYS A 211 5.59 -3.49 -15.81
N ASP A 212 6.89 -3.57 -15.57
CA ASP A 212 7.55 -4.80 -15.12
C ASP A 212 7.00 -5.29 -13.80
N CYS A 213 6.86 -4.38 -12.83
CA CYS A 213 6.33 -4.72 -11.52
C CYS A 213 4.91 -5.28 -11.65
N LEU A 214 4.02 -4.60 -12.38
CA LEU A 214 2.64 -5.05 -12.54
C LEU A 214 2.55 -6.34 -13.36
N ASN A 215 3.32 -6.45 -14.45
CA ASN A 215 3.38 -7.67 -15.26
C ASN A 215 3.84 -8.86 -14.42
N ARG A 216 4.92 -8.70 -13.64
CA ARG A 216 5.44 -9.75 -12.78
C ARG A 216 4.37 -10.31 -11.83
N TRP A 217 3.63 -9.43 -11.14
CA TRP A 217 2.57 -9.86 -10.23
C TRP A 217 1.37 -10.47 -10.97
N GLN A 218 1.00 -9.92 -12.12
CA GLN A 218 -0.10 -10.42 -12.93
C GLN A 218 0.19 -11.77 -13.58
N THR A 219 1.44 -12.05 -13.97
CA THR A 219 1.81 -13.30 -14.66
C THR A 219 2.34 -14.36 -13.70
N GLU A 220 3.37 -14.05 -12.90
CA GLU A 220 4.04 -15.07 -12.07
C GLU A 220 3.14 -15.59 -10.94
N LEU A 221 2.19 -14.78 -10.45
CA LEU A 221 1.25 -15.24 -9.43
C LEU A 221 0.10 -16.07 -10.04
N ASP A 222 -0.42 -15.64 -11.19
CA ASP A 222 -1.49 -16.33 -11.93
C ASP A 222 -1.03 -17.73 -12.38
N GLU A 223 0.18 -17.83 -12.94
CA GLU A 223 0.81 -19.11 -13.34
C GLU A 223 0.95 -20.11 -12.17
N ARG A 224 0.88 -19.63 -10.93
CA ARG A 224 0.97 -20.43 -9.70
C ARG A 224 -0.39 -20.70 -9.06
N GLY A 225 -1.48 -20.19 -9.64
CA GLY A 225 -2.82 -20.30 -9.09
C GLY A 225 -3.10 -19.37 -7.91
N GLY A 226 -2.22 -18.39 -7.65
CA GLY A 226 -2.42 -17.42 -6.58
C GLY A 226 -3.41 -16.31 -6.99
N TRP A 227 -3.96 -15.61 -6.00
CA TRP A 227 -4.95 -14.55 -6.23
C TRP A 227 -4.40 -13.14 -5.97
N ASN A 228 -4.43 -12.28 -7.00
CA ASN A 228 -3.94 -10.91 -6.92
C ASN A 228 -4.89 -9.98 -6.16
N SER A 229 -4.32 -9.04 -5.40
CA SER A 229 -5.00 -7.82 -4.97
C SER A 229 -4.56 -6.62 -5.82
N ILE A 230 -5.51 -5.79 -6.24
CA ILE A 230 -5.29 -4.64 -7.12
C ILE A 230 -5.55 -3.36 -6.33
N VAL A 231 -4.49 -2.79 -5.78
CA VAL A 231 -4.53 -1.59 -4.95
C VAL A 231 -3.43 -0.62 -5.34
N THR A 232 -3.79 0.63 -5.60
CA THR A 232 -2.86 1.69 -6.01
C THR A 232 -2.55 2.65 -4.86
N SER A 233 -3.56 2.94 -4.04
CA SER A 233 -3.47 3.83 -2.88
C SER A 233 -4.02 3.18 -1.61
N ASN A 234 -3.57 3.66 -0.44
CA ASN A 234 -4.17 3.37 0.85
C ASN A 234 -3.81 4.48 1.85
N HIS A 235 -4.12 4.27 3.14
CA HIS A 235 -3.85 5.21 4.22
C HIS A 235 -2.35 5.41 4.58
N ASP A 236 -1.46 4.63 3.98
CA ASP A 236 0.00 4.67 4.14
C ASP A 236 0.73 5.12 2.88
N GLN A 237 0.00 5.49 1.82
CA GLN A 237 0.58 5.90 0.54
C GLN A 237 0.12 7.30 0.15
N GLY A 238 0.96 7.99 -0.62
CA GLY A 238 0.55 9.16 -1.38
C GLY A 238 -0.56 8.82 -2.38
N ARG A 239 -1.30 9.83 -2.81
CA ARG A 239 -2.38 9.70 -3.78
C ARG A 239 -1.83 9.31 -5.15
N VAL A 240 -2.40 8.27 -5.76
CA VAL A 240 -1.91 7.75 -7.04
C VAL A 240 -1.88 8.80 -8.16
N VAL A 241 -2.84 9.74 -8.20
CA VAL A 241 -2.86 10.81 -9.22
C VAL A 241 -1.64 11.73 -9.14
N SER A 242 -1.14 12.01 -7.94
CA SER A 242 0.07 12.80 -7.72
C SER A 242 1.36 11.99 -7.92
N LYS A 243 1.28 10.67 -7.79
CA LYS A 243 2.45 9.76 -7.83
C LYS A 243 2.72 9.16 -9.22
N TRP A 244 1.68 8.68 -9.89
CA TRP A 244 1.75 8.01 -11.20
C TRP A 244 1.02 8.81 -12.31
N GLY A 245 0.19 9.77 -11.93
CA GLY A 245 -0.54 10.65 -12.83
C GLY A 245 0.11 12.02 -12.97
N ASN A 246 -0.74 13.01 -13.22
CA ASN A 246 -0.41 14.43 -13.13
C ASN A 246 -1.60 15.14 -12.47
N ASP A 247 -1.37 15.76 -11.32
CA ASP A 247 -2.39 16.41 -10.48
C ASP A 247 -2.53 17.93 -10.71
N SER A 248 -1.90 18.44 -11.77
CA SER A 248 -2.10 19.82 -12.25
C SER A 248 -3.55 20.04 -12.70
N PRO A 249 -4.07 21.27 -12.65
CA PRO A 249 -5.44 21.57 -13.05
C PRO A 249 -5.81 21.10 -14.47
N GLU A 250 -4.85 21.10 -15.40
CA GLU A 250 -5.04 20.68 -16.79
C GLU A 250 -5.23 19.17 -16.93
N TRP A 251 -4.46 18.37 -16.18
CA TRP A 251 -4.35 16.93 -16.41
C TRP A 251 -5.01 16.05 -15.35
N ARG A 252 -5.33 16.59 -14.17
CA ARG A 252 -5.80 15.81 -13.01
C ARG A 252 -6.99 14.89 -13.33
N THR A 253 -8.03 15.40 -13.98
CA THR A 253 -9.19 14.56 -14.36
C THR A 253 -8.79 13.44 -15.31
N ARG A 254 -8.02 13.74 -16.36
CA ARG A 254 -7.66 12.75 -17.39
C ARG A 254 -6.70 11.70 -16.86
N SER A 255 -5.68 12.11 -16.11
CA SER A 255 -4.73 11.19 -15.50
C SER A 255 -5.41 10.29 -14.45
N ALA A 256 -6.32 10.82 -13.63
CA ALA A 256 -7.09 10.02 -12.68
C ALA A 256 -8.01 9.00 -13.37
N GLN A 257 -8.69 9.39 -14.46
CA GLN A 257 -9.51 8.48 -15.24
C GLN A 257 -8.67 7.39 -15.93
N LEU A 258 -7.47 7.72 -16.42
CA LEU A 258 -6.54 6.75 -16.97
C LEU A 258 -6.09 5.73 -15.91
N LEU A 259 -5.78 6.19 -14.70
CA LEU A 259 -5.43 5.33 -13.57
C LEU A 259 -6.61 4.45 -13.13
N ALA A 260 -7.84 4.96 -13.21
CA ALA A 260 -9.05 4.17 -12.98
C ALA A 260 -9.20 3.05 -14.01
N ILE A 261 -8.89 3.29 -15.29
CA ILE A 261 -8.81 2.23 -16.30
C ILE A 261 -7.75 1.21 -15.88
N LEU A 262 -6.50 1.65 -15.67
CA LEU A 262 -5.39 0.77 -15.29
C LEU A 262 -5.79 -0.19 -14.16
N GLN A 263 -6.41 0.34 -13.11
CA GLN A 263 -6.77 -0.45 -11.94
C GLN A 263 -8.01 -1.35 -12.17
N ALA A 264 -9.04 -0.84 -12.84
CA ALA A 264 -10.30 -1.56 -13.02
C ALA A 264 -10.23 -2.66 -14.09
N THR A 265 -9.21 -2.69 -14.94
CA THR A 265 -9.06 -3.67 -16.02
C THR A 265 -7.98 -4.74 -15.76
N GLN A 266 -7.44 -4.82 -14.54
CA GLN A 266 -6.50 -5.89 -14.14
C GLN A 266 -7.21 -7.04 -13.40
N PRO A 267 -6.92 -8.32 -13.70
CA PRO A 267 -7.42 -9.50 -12.96
C PRO A 267 -7.10 -9.45 -11.46
N GLY A 268 -7.99 -9.98 -10.62
CA GLY A 268 -7.87 -10.02 -9.16
C GLY A 268 -8.92 -9.22 -8.36
N THR A 269 -8.68 -9.01 -7.07
CA THR A 269 -9.59 -8.23 -6.20
C THR A 269 -9.25 -6.75 -6.23
N LEU A 270 -10.17 -5.91 -6.71
CA LEU A 270 -10.01 -4.45 -6.77
C LEU A 270 -10.25 -3.79 -5.40
N TYR A 271 -9.32 -2.95 -4.95
CA TYR A 271 -9.46 -2.10 -3.77
C TYR A 271 -9.42 -0.61 -4.16
N LEU A 272 -10.50 0.10 -3.87
CA LEU A 272 -10.58 1.56 -4.09
C LEU A 272 -10.47 2.28 -2.75
N TYR A 273 -9.52 3.21 -2.63
CA TYR A 273 -9.29 3.95 -1.39
C TYR A 273 -10.06 5.28 -1.38
N GLN A 274 -10.58 5.68 -0.21
CA GLN A 274 -11.43 6.87 -0.07
C GLN A 274 -10.81 8.12 -0.69
N GLY A 275 -11.54 8.74 -1.63
CA GLY A 275 -11.10 9.93 -2.35
C GLY A 275 -10.31 9.67 -3.63
N GLU A 276 -9.90 8.43 -3.92
CA GLU A 276 -9.34 8.08 -5.23
C GLU A 276 -10.41 8.21 -6.32
N GLU A 277 -11.65 7.86 -5.99
CA GLU A 277 -12.83 8.09 -6.82
C GLU A 277 -13.13 9.56 -7.10
N LEU A 278 -12.53 10.44 -6.29
CA LEU A 278 -12.66 11.89 -6.40
C LEU A 278 -11.41 12.54 -7.00
N ALA A 279 -10.40 11.77 -7.41
CA ALA A 279 -9.08 12.26 -7.77
C ALA A 279 -8.44 13.14 -6.69
N MET A 280 -8.63 12.85 -5.39
CA MET A 280 -7.90 13.55 -4.32
C MET A 280 -6.39 13.49 -4.59
N LYS A 281 -5.73 14.63 -4.41
CA LYS A 281 -4.29 14.79 -4.63
C LYS A 281 -3.52 14.94 -3.32
N ASN A 282 -2.21 14.86 -3.40
CA ASN A 282 -1.32 15.11 -2.26
C ASN A 282 -1.43 16.54 -1.72
N VAL A 283 -0.77 16.79 -0.59
CA VAL A 283 -0.76 18.10 0.04
C VAL A 283 -0.20 19.20 -0.90
N PRO A 284 -0.74 20.42 -0.87
CA PRO A 284 -0.32 21.52 -1.75
C PRO A 284 1.07 22.07 -1.40
N GLU A 285 1.59 22.96 -2.26
CA GLU A 285 2.89 23.60 -2.06
C GLU A 285 2.93 24.47 -0.78
N ASP A 286 1.81 25.08 -0.38
CA ASP A 286 1.73 25.92 0.83
C ASP A 286 1.60 25.11 2.12
N TYR A 287 1.52 23.78 2.04
CA TYR A 287 1.51 22.89 3.21
C TYR A 287 2.87 22.93 3.92
N ARG A 288 2.87 23.12 5.24
CA ARG A 288 4.10 23.24 6.02
C ARG A 288 4.54 21.90 6.58
N ILE A 289 5.81 21.81 6.93
CA ILE A 289 6.38 20.61 7.57
C ILE A 289 5.75 20.34 8.94
N GLU A 290 5.27 21.38 9.63
CA GLU A 290 4.59 21.26 10.92
C GLU A 290 3.11 20.83 10.79
N ASP A 291 2.54 20.92 9.59
CA ASP A 291 1.17 20.47 9.32
C ASP A 291 1.10 18.95 9.07
N LEU A 292 2.25 18.27 9.00
CA LEU A 292 2.39 16.82 8.89
C LEU A 292 2.30 16.19 10.28
N LEU A 293 1.33 15.31 10.46
CA LEU A 293 0.93 14.77 11.77
C LEU A 293 1.33 13.32 11.96
N ASP A 294 1.67 12.60 10.88
CA ASP A 294 2.04 11.19 10.99
C ASP A 294 3.32 10.99 11.83
N VAL A 295 3.26 10.00 12.72
CA VAL A 295 4.35 9.67 13.64
C VAL A 295 5.65 9.29 12.92
N GLN A 296 5.58 8.59 11.78
CA GLN A 296 6.76 8.22 10.99
C GLN A 296 7.40 9.49 10.40
N THR A 297 6.56 10.34 9.80
CA THR A 297 6.99 11.62 9.22
C THR A 297 7.64 12.51 10.27
N ILE A 298 6.99 12.71 11.42
CA ILE A 298 7.52 13.53 12.52
C ILE A 298 8.86 12.98 13.03
N ALA A 299 8.96 11.66 13.25
CA ALA A 299 10.20 11.03 13.70
C ALA A 299 11.33 11.21 12.69
N TYR A 300 11.02 11.06 11.40
CA TYR A 300 11.96 11.27 10.29
C TYR A 300 12.46 12.73 10.22
N ILE A 301 11.55 13.70 10.29
CA ILE A 301 11.85 15.14 10.29
C ILE A 301 12.77 15.47 11.47
N ARG A 302 12.40 15.05 12.69
CA ARG A 302 13.21 15.30 13.89
C ARG A 302 14.61 14.76 13.74
N ARG A 303 14.76 13.51 13.27
CA ARG A 303 16.07 12.88 13.06
C ARG A 303 16.95 13.67 12.09
N ILE A 304 16.42 14.07 10.94
CA ILE A 304 17.20 14.83 9.95
C ILE A 304 17.53 16.22 10.45
N LYS A 305 16.55 16.90 11.07
CA LYS A 305 16.76 18.24 11.63
C LYS A 305 17.85 18.23 12.70
N THR A 306 17.85 17.25 13.60
CA THR A 306 18.92 17.09 14.60
C THR A 306 20.28 16.82 13.96
N ALA A 307 20.36 15.93 12.96
CA ALA A 307 21.62 15.65 12.27
C ALA A 307 22.17 16.89 11.56
N ARG A 308 21.34 17.59 10.79
CA ARG A 308 21.74 18.82 10.08
C ARG A 308 22.14 19.94 11.04
N ALA A 309 21.41 20.14 12.13
CA ALA A 309 21.76 21.13 13.14
C ALA A 309 23.11 20.85 13.81
N ALA A 310 23.44 19.57 14.04
CA ALA A 310 24.74 19.17 14.57
C ALA A 310 25.89 19.40 13.56
N GLU A 311 25.63 19.23 12.27
CA GLU A 311 26.60 19.42 11.19
C GLU A 311 26.82 20.90 10.84
N SER A 312 25.75 21.70 10.75
CA SER A 312 25.81 23.11 10.34
C SER A 312 26.02 24.07 11.51
N GLY A 313 25.66 23.67 12.73
CA GLY A 313 25.58 24.55 13.90
C GLY A 313 24.36 25.47 13.91
N GLU A 314 23.45 25.35 12.94
CA GLU A 314 22.22 26.14 12.87
C GLU A 314 21.08 25.46 13.65
N ALA A 315 20.30 26.23 14.41
CA ALA A 315 19.15 25.69 15.14
C ALA A 315 18.01 25.23 14.22
N GLU A 316 17.87 25.91 13.06
CA GLU A 316 16.80 25.70 12.09
C GLU A 316 17.41 25.50 10.69
N PRO A 317 17.97 24.32 10.40
CA PRO A 317 18.55 24.03 9.09
C PRO A 317 17.46 24.00 8.00
N ASP A 318 17.85 24.26 6.74
CA ASP A 318 16.93 24.11 5.60
C ASP A 318 16.41 22.67 5.50
N MET A 319 15.10 22.54 5.26
CA MET A 319 14.36 21.27 5.13
C MET A 319 13.54 21.22 3.83
N SER A 320 13.79 22.15 2.89
CA SER A 320 13.03 22.29 1.64
C SER A 320 13.06 21.03 0.76
N ASP A 321 14.21 20.37 0.67
CA ASP A 321 14.39 19.09 -0.03
C ASP A 321 13.62 17.95 0.64
N ILE A 322 13.60 17.91 1.96
CA ILE A 322 12.84 16.92 2.73
C ILE A 322 11.34 17.14 2.53
N MET A 323 10.87 18.38 2.61
CA MET A 323 9.46 18.70 2.38
C MET A 323 9.04 18.33 0.95
N ARG A 324 9.89 18.57 -0.06
CA ARG A 324 9.62 18.16 -1.45
C ARG A 324 9.34 16.64 -1.54
N ASP A 325 10.16 15.82 -0.90
CA ASP A 325 9.97 14.36 -0.92
C ASP A 325 8.73 13.95 -0.11
N LEU A 326 8.49 14.57 1.05
CA LEU A 326 7.33 14.29 1.91
C LEU A 326 6.00 14.68 1.26
N ARG A 327 5.97 15.71 0.41
CA ARG A 327 4.79 16.05 -0.42
C ARG A 327 4.37 14.90 -1.34
N ILE A 328 5.26 13.95 -1.63
CA ILE A 328 4.94 12.76 -2.42
C ILE A 328 4.77 11.53 -1.53
N LYS A 329 5.66 11.35 -0.55
CA LYS A 329 5.88 10.08 0.14
C LYS A 329 5.27 9.99 1.55
N ALA A 330 4.93 11.12 2.18
CA ALA A 330 4.35 11.09 3.53
C ALA A 330 2.98 10.41 3.54
N ARG A 331 2.72 9.60 4.58
CA ARG A 331 1.44 8.89 4.79
C ARG A 331 0.27 9.85 4.97
N ASP A 332 0.56 11.04 5.50
CA ASP A 332 -0.35 12.19 5.61
C ASP A 332 -1.15 12.47 4.32
N ASN A 333 -0.52 12.31 3.16
CA ASN A 333 -1.17 12.50 1.85
C ASN A 333 -2.39 11.57 1.64
N GLY A 334 -2.32 10.35 2.15
CA GLY A 334 -3.42 9.39 2.13
C GLY A 334 -4.51 9.68 3.17
N ARG A 335 -4.30 10.62 4.10
CA ARG A 335 -5.15 10.80 5.29
C ARG A 335 -5.91 12.13 5.34
N LEU A 336 -5.71 12.96 4.32
CA LEU A 336 -6.41 14.23 4.19
C LEU A 336 -7.93 14.05 4.31
N PRO A 337 -8.64 14.97 5.01
CA PRO A 337 -10.09 14.97 5.07
C PRO A 337 -10.74 14.88 3.69
N VAL A 338 -11.68 13.95 3.53
CA VAL A 338 -12.42 13.77 2.26
C VAL A 338 -13.34 14.96 2.02
N PRO A 339 -13.31 15.60 0.83
CA PRO A 339 -14.17 16.71 0.50
C PRO A 339 -15.55 16.21 0.04
N TRP A 340 -16.56 16.31 0.90
CA TRP A 340 -17.93 15.88 0.59
C TRP A 340 -18.73 16.92 -0.19
N ASP A 341 -18.71 18.17 0.25
CA ASP A 341 -19.39 19.29 -0.44
C ASP A 341 -18.60 20.58 -0.25
N ALA A 342 -18.03 21.10 -1.33
CA ALA A 342 -17.22 22.31 -1.32
C ALA A 342 -17.99 23.59 -0.90
N ARG A 343 -19.33 23.55 -0.88
CA ARG A 343 -20.17 24.68 -0.44
C ARG A 343 -20.29 24.78 1.08
N GLN A 344 -19.91 23.73 1.80
CA GLN A 344 -19.99 23.66 3.26
C GLN A 344 -18.64 24.01 3.90
N PRO A 345 -18.63 24.53 5.16
CA PRO A 345 -17.42 24.61 5.95
C PRO A 345 -16.66 23.28 5.97
N HIS A 346 -15.34 23.33 5.88
CA HIS A 346 -14.46 22.15 5.85
C HIS A 346 -14.85 21.13 4.77
N ALA A 347 -15.40 21.61 3.65
CA ALA A 347 -15.91 20.78 2.56
C ALA A 347 -16.92 19.70 3.02
N GLY A 348 -17.68 19.97 4.09
CA GLY A 348 -18.67 19.02 4.63
C GLY A 348 -18.07 17.84 5.41
N PHE A 349 -16.76 17.81 5.65
CA PHE A 349 -16.11 16.75 6.44
C PHE A 349 -16.52 16.80 7.92
N THR A 350 -16.66 17.99 8.48
CA THR A 350 -17.05 18.20 9.89
C THR A 350 -17.81 19.50 10.05
N ASN A 351 -18.69 19.55 11.05
CA ASN A 351 -19.36 20.77 11.51
C ASN A 351 -18.66 21.40 12.73
N CYS A 352 -17.54 20.81 13.20
CA CYS A 352 -16.77 21.36 14.30
C CYS A 352 -16.17 22.72 13.90
N GLN A 353 -16.38 23.75 14.71
CA GLN A 353 -15.86 25.10 14.46
C GLN A 353 -14.33 25.17 14.43
N GLN A 354 -13.66 24.25 15.12
CA GLN A 354 -12.19 24.15 15.16
C GLN A 354 -11.62 23.50 13.88
N GLY A 355 -12.49 22.93 13.04
CA GLY A 355 -12.11 22.24 11.82
C GLY A 355 -11.72 20.77 12.00
N PRO A 356 -11.28 20.12 10.91
CA PRO A 356 -10.76 18.76 10.94
C PRO A 356 -9.48 18.66 11.76
N TRP A 357 -9.14 17.43 12.19
CA TRP A 357 -7.91 17.13 12.93
C TRP A 357 -6.62 17.39 12.13
N MET A 358 -6.71 17.47 10.79
CA MET A 358 -5.62 17.74 9.87
C MET A 358 -6.06 18.78 8.84
N VAL A 359 -5.12 19.62 8.37
CA VAL A 359 -5.41 20.65 7.37
C VAL A 359 -5.87 20.00 6.06
N ALA A 360 -7.07 20.34 5.61
CA ALA A 360 -7.62 19.84 4.35
C ALA A 360 -6.98 20.54 3.14
N ASN A 361 -7.00 19.88 1.97
CA ASN A 361 -6.57 20.51 0.73
C ASN A 361 -7.41 21.74 0.40
N LYS A 362 -6.72 22.87 0.21
CA LYS A 362 -7.31 24.10 -0.32
C LYS A 362 -7.41 23.96 -1.84
N ASN A 363 -8.48 24.47 -2.46
CA ASN A 363 -8.70 24.52 -3.91
C ASN A 363 -9.12 23.21 -4.62
N ASP A 364 -9.68 22.24 -3.89
CA ASP A 364 -10.24 20.99 -4.46
C ASP A 364 -11.76 21.05 -4.64
N SER A 365 -12.35 22.24 -4.79
CA SER A 365 -13.82 22.40 -4.77
C SER A 365 -14.55 21.64 -5.87
N ALA A 366 -13.98 21.58 -7.09
CA ALA A 366 -14.52 20.81 -8.20
C ALA A 366 -14.42 19.29 -7.99
N TYR A 367 -13.53 18.85 -7.09
CA TYR A 367 -13.28 17.45 -6.81
C TYR A 367 -14.03 16.94 -5.56
N ALA A 368 -14.83 17.78 -4.92
CA ALA A 368 -15.71 17.33 -3.85
C ALA A 368 -16.84 16.43 -4.38
N ALA A 369 -17.29 15.46 -3.57
CA ALA A 369 -18.25 14.44 -4.00
C ALA A 369 -19.54 15.05 -4.56
N ALA A 370 -20.13 16.03 -3.87
CA ALA A 370 -21.35 16.70 -4.30
C ALA A 370 -21.22 17.48 -5.61
N GLN A 371 -20.00 17.91 -5.97
CA GLN A 371 -19.72 18.61 -7.22
C GLN A 371 -19.49 17.64 -8.39
N GLN A 372 -19.04 16.42 -8.11
CA GLN A 372 -18.86 15.36 -9.12
C GLN A 372 -20.11 14.49 -9.33
N GLU A 373 -21.00 14.43 -8.34
CA GLU A 373 -22.23 13.64 -8.41
C GLU A 373 -23.15 14.19 -9.51
N GLY A 374 -23.48 13.33 -10.48
CA GLY A 374 -24.33 13.68 -11.62
C GLY A 374 -23.59 14.31 -12.82
N ASP A 375 -22.35 14.75 -12.66
CA ASP A 375 -21.48 15.15 -13.77
C ASP A 375 -20.91 13.89 -14.44
N LEU A 376 -21.27 13.65 -15.71
CA LEU A 376 -20.87 12.44 -16.46
C LEU A 376 -19.38 12.42 -16.84
N ASP A 377 -18.74 13.60 -16.87
CA ASP A 377 -17.33 13.76 -17.20
C ASP A 377 -16.43 13.74 -15.96
N SER A 378 -17.02 13.69 -14.76
CA SER A 378 -16.30 13.64 -13.48
C SER A 378 -15.53 12.32 -13.29
N VAL A 379 -14.55 12.35 -12.39
CA VAL A 379 -13.76 11.16 -12.04
C VAL A 379 -14.64 10.15 -11.29
N LEU A 380 -15.56 10.63 -10.45
CA LEU A 380 -16.52 9.79 -9.73
C LEU A 380 -17.43 9.01 -10.69
N SER A 381 -18.03 9.69 -11.67
CA SER A 381 -18.86 9.04 -12.69
C SER A 381 -18.05 8.10 -13.57
N PHE A 382 -16.80 8.44 -13.86
CA PHE A 382 -15.90 7.55 -14.58
C PHE A 382 -15.61 6.26 -13.81
N TRP A 383 -15.31 6.33 -12.51
CA TRP A 383 -15.14 5.15 -11.67
C TRP A 383 -16.39 4.28 -11.59
N LYS A 384 -17.59 4.88 -11.49
CA LYS A 384 -18.87 4.15 -11.57
C LYS A 384 -18.96 3.36 -12.88
N ARG A 385 -18.58 3.95 -14.02
CA ARG A 385 -18.52 3.26 -15.33
C ARG A 385 -17.45 2.18 -15.39
N ALA A 386 -16.24 2.43 -14.88
CA ALA A 386 -15.15 1.47 -14.87
C ALA A 386 -15.49 0.22 -14.03
N ILE A 387 -16.09 0.39 -12.86
CA ILE A 387 -16.56 -0.72 -12.02
C ILE A 387 -17.73 -1.47 -12.69
N ALA A 388 -18.66 -0.75 -13.34
CA ALA A 388 -19.74 -1.39 -14.09
C ALA A 388 -19.20 -2.25 -15.24
N LEU A 389 -18.21 -1.74 -15.99
CA LEU A 389 -17.50 -2.49 -17.02
C LEU A 389 -16.83 -3.74 -16.45
N ARG A 390 -16.05 -3.58 -15.38
CA ARG A 390 -15.37 -4.69 -14.68
C ARG A 390 -16.35 -5.80 -14.29
N LYS A 391 -17.53 -5.44 -13.78
CA LYS A 391 -18.57 -6.41 -13.38
C LYS A 391 -19.26 -7.06 -14.59
N ALA A 392 -19.55 -6.29 -15.63
CA ALA A 392 -20.20 -6.78 -16.84
C ALA A 392 -19.31 -7.79 -17.60
N HIS A 393 -17.99 -7.63 -17.48
CA HIS A 393 -16.98 -8.46 -18.13
C HIS A 393 -16.05 -9.16 -17.12
N ASN A 394 -16.64 -9.68 -16.05
CA ASN A 394 -15.89 -10.30 -14.96
C ASN A 394 -15.01 -11.49 -15.40
N GLU A 395 -15.41 -12.19 -16.46
CA GLU A 395 -14.72 -13.39 -16.95
C GLU A 395 -13.28 -13.12 -17.41
N TYR A 396 -12.94 -11.87 -17.75
CA TYR A 396 -11.57 -11.49 -18.06
C TYR A 396 -11.02 -10.35 -17.21
N PHE A 397 -11.83 -9.39 -16.74
CA PHE A 397 -11.32 -8.34 -15.86
C PHE A 397 -11.16 -8.78 -14.40
N ILE A 398 -11.82 -9.86 -13.97
CA ILE A 398 -11.65 -10.42 -12.61
C ILE A 398 -10.88 -11.75 -12.68
N TYR A 399 -11.28 -12.65 -13.58
CA TYR A 399 -10.78 -14.02 -13.66
C TYR A 399 -9.91 -14.33 -14.88
N GLY A 400 -9.58 -13.31 -15.69
CA GLY A 400 -8.80 -13.51 -16.92
C GLY A 400 -7.30 -13.55 -16.68
N THR A 401 -6.56 -13.84 -17.75
CA THR A 401 -5.10 -13.76 -17.79
C THR A 401 -4.67 -12.47 -18.47
N PHE A 402 -3.66 -11.82 -17.88
CA PHE A 402 -3.06 -10.57 -18.33
C PHE A 402 -1.84 -10.84 -19.21
N HIS A 403 -1.69 -10.07 -20.30
CA HIS A 403 -0.51 -10.11 -21.15
C HIS A 403 -0.01 -8.69 -21.46
N LEU A 404 1.17 -8.35 -20.95
CA LEU A 404 1.82 -7.07 -21.23
C LEU A 404 2.17 -6.96 -22.72
N LEU A 405 1.93 -5.77 -23.29
CA LEU A 405 2.39 -5.40 -24.62
C LEU A 405 3.42 -4.28 -24.52
N ASP A 406 4.44 -4.34 -25.37
CA ASP A 406 5.40 -3.26 -25.59
C ASP A 406 6.02 -2.73 -24.27
N ARG A 407 6.69 -3.63 -23.55
CA ARG A 407 7.29 -3.39 -22.22
C ARG A 407 8.18 -2.14 -22.21
N ASP A 408 8.99 -1.96 -23.25
CA ASP A 408 10.01 -0.91 -23.27
C ASP A 408 9.48 0.49 -23.65
N HIS A 409 8.24 0.61 -24.14
CA HIS A 409 7.72 1.92 -24.52
C HIS A 409 7.71 2.88 -23.31
N PRO A 410 8.30 4.09 -23.41
CA PRO A 410 8.49 4.98 -22.26
C PRO A 410 7.23 5.72 -21.79
N GLU A 411 6.12 5.61 -22.52
CA GLU A 411 4.93 6.47 -22.37
C GLU A 411 3.63 5.67 -22.49
N VAL A 412 3.57 4.66 -23.36
CA VAL A 412 2.35 3.87 -23.55
C VAL A 412 2.41 2.59 -22.75
N PHE A 413 1.45 2.37 -21.87
CA PHE A 413 1.20 1.08 -21.23
C PHE A 413 0.03 0.40 -21.93
N ALA A 414 0.33 -0.65 -22.67
CA ALA A 414 -0.66 -1.48 -23.34
C ALA A 414 -0.60 -2.93 -22.82
N TYR A 415 -1.75 -3.58 -22.77
CA TYR A 415 -1.86 -4.99 -22.43
C TYR A 415 -3.16 -5.57 -22.94
N THR A 416 -3.21 -6.89 -23.07
CA THR A 416 -4.48 -7.61 -23.24
C THR A 416 -4.88 -8.32 -21.96
N VAL A 417 -6.18 -8.49 -21.78
CA VAL A 417 -6.75 -9.40 -20.78
C VAL A 417 -7.76 -10.29 -21.47
N ALA A 418 -7.69 -11.59 -21.23
CA ALA A 418 -8.54 -12.54 -21.92
C ALA A 418 -9.00 -13.66 -20.98
N LYS A 419 -10.11 -14.28 -21.36
CA LYS A 419 -10.59 -15.47 -20.65
C LYS A 419 -9.70 -16.67 -21.00
N THR A 420 -9.19 -17.32 -19.97
CA THR A 420 -8.49 -18.61 -20.10
C THR A 420 -9.52 -19.71 -20.26
N THR A 421 -9.38 -20.56 -21.28
CA THR A 421 -10.22 -21.75 -21.47
C THR A 421 -9.35 -22.99 -21.54
N ASP A 422 -9.85 -24.13 -21.05
CA ASP A 422 -9.17 -25.43 -21.05
C ASP A 422 -8.80 -25.96 -22.45
N THR A 423 -9.11 -25.23 -23.53
CA THR A 423 -8.97 -25.67 -24.92
C THR A 423 -7.96 -24.85 -25.74
N ASP A 424 -7.11 -24.04 -25.11
CA ASP A 424 -6.18 -23.08 -25.76
C ASP A 424 -6.86 -22.08 -26.72
N GLN A 425 -8.20 -22.06 -26.79
CA GLN A 425 -8.94 -21.06 -27.54
C GLN A 425 -9.18 -19.83 -26.66
N VAL A 426 -8.38 -18.80 -26.88
CA VAL A 426 -8.58 -17.46 -26.30
C VAL A 426 -9.90 -16.91 -26.85
N LYS A 427 -10.92 -16.78 -26.00
CA LYS A 427 -12.19 -16.14 -26.38
C LYS A 427 -12.22 -14.69 -25.89
N ALA A 428 -12.41 -13.78 -26.85
CA ALA A 428 -12.67 -12.35 -26.65
C ALA A 428 -11.64 -11.63 -25.75
N PRO A 429 -10.41 -11.40 -26.22
CA PRO A 429 -9.48 -10.53 -25.51
C PRO A 429 -10.01 -9.09 -25.44
N SER A 430 -9.70 -8.37 -24.36
CA SER A 430 -9.80 -6.90 -24.32
C SER A 430 -8.41 -6.31 -24.46
N LEU A 431 -8.28 -5.26 -25.29
CA LEU A 431 -7.06 -4.46 -25.39
C LEU A 431 -7.22 -3.19 -24.55
N VAL A 432 -6.27 -2.95 -23.65
CA VAL A 432 -6.15 -1.72 -22.86
C VAL A 432 -4.93 -0.96 -23.37
N VAL A 433 -5.08 0.33 -23.67
CA VAL A 433 -3.99 1.21 -24.13
C VAL A 433 -4.05 2.53 -23.36
N LEU A 434 -2.95 2.88 -22.70
CA LEU A 434 -2.87 4.01 -21.77
C LEU A 434 -1.65 4.86 -22.09
N ASN A 435 -1.83 6.16 -22.39
CA ASN A 435 -0.74 7.11 -22.56
C ASN A 435 -0.40 7.82 -21.24
N PHE A 436 0.72 7.48 -20.61
CA PHE A 436 1.26 8.11 -19.39
C PHE A 436 2.12 9.36 -19.68
N SER A 437 1.74 10.13 -20.69
CA SER A 437 2.41 11.39 -21.02
C SER A 437 1.39 12.51 -21.27
N GLU A 438 1.87 13.75 -21.23
CA GLU A 438 1.09 14.94 -21.61
C GLU A 438 1.05 15.15 -23.13
N SER A 439 1.90 14.44 -23.87
CA SER A 439 2.08 14.60 -25.31
C SER A 439 1.17 13.67 -26.10
N VAL A 440 0.93 14.03 -27.36
CA VAL A 440 0.34 13.10 -28.32
C VAL A 440 1.38 12.02 -28.64
N THR A 441 1.02 10.76 -28.44
CA THR A 441 1.93 9.63 -28.62
C THR A 441 1.37 8.65 -29.65
N GLU A 442 2.20 8.28 -30.63
CA GLU A 442 1.86 7.23 -31.59
C GLU A 442 2.28 5.87 -31.04
N TRP A 443 1.35 4.91 -31.02
CA TRP A 443 1.65 3.54 -30.61
C TRP A 443 1.35 2.55 -31.72
N SER A 444 2.25 1.60 -31.97
CA SER A 444 2.08 0.59 -33.02
C SER A 444 1.26 -0.58 -32.50
N LEU A 445 0.09 -0.82 -33.11
CA LEU A 445 -0.74 -1.97 -32.76
C LEU A 445 -0.04 -3.26 -33.21
N PRO A 446 0.13 -4.27 -32.32
CA PRO A 446 0.70 -5.56 -32.71
C PRO A 446 -0.10 -6.20 -33.84
N ALA A 447 0.59 -6.77 -34.83
CA ALA A 447 -0.05 -7.29 -36.05
C ALA A 447 -1.02 -8.45 -35.80
N ASN A 448 -0.90 -9.12 -34.65
CA ASN A 448 -1.74 -10.23 -34.21
C ASN A 448 -2.93 -9.80 -33.33
N VAL A 449 -3.19 -8.49 -33.19
CA VAL A 449 -4.31 -7.97 -32.39
C VAL A 449 -5.27 -7.23 -33.32
N GLU A 450 -6.51 -7.71 -33.42
CA GLU A 450 -7.58 -7.00 -34.14
C GLU A 450 -8.47 -6.26 -33.13
N ILE A 451 -8.60 -4.94 -33.27
CA ILE A 451 -9.35 -4.09 -32.33
C ILE A 451 -10.77 -3.80 -32.81
N GLY A 452 -11.75 -4.19 -31.98
CA GLY A 452 -13.19 -3.99 -32.14
C GLY A 452 -13.69 -2.67 -31.55
N HIS A 453 -14.81 -2.75 -30.82
CA HIS A 453 -15.51 -1.59 -30.26
C HIS A 453 -14.81 -1.01 -29.04
N VAL A 454 -14.98 0.30 -28.81
CA VAL A 454 -14.55 0.94 -27.56
C VAL A 454 -15.53 0.57 -26.45
N LEU A 455 -15.01 -0.02 -25.38
CA LEU A 455 -15.76 -0.37 -24.16
C LEU A 455 -15.74 0.77 -23.14
N LEU A 456 -14.60 1.47 -23.02
CA LEU A 456 -14.43 2.60 -22.11
C LEU A 456 -13.31 3.52 -22.62
N SER A 457 -13.52 4.83 -22.56
CA SER A 457 -12.47 5.82 -22.81
C SER A 457 -12.68 7.05 -21.94
N ASN A 458 -11.56 7.67 -21.53
CA ASN A 458 -11.55 8.94 -20.81
C ASN A 458 -11.56 10.17 -21.75
N TYR A 459 -11.65 9.95 -23.06
CA TYR A 459 -11.95 10.95 -24.08
C TYR A 459 -13.26 10.61 -24.79
N THR A 460 -13.92 11.62 -25.35
CA THR A 460 -15.16 11.47 -26.12
C THR A 460 -14.91 10.74 -27.44
N ASP A 461 -13.79 11.07 -28.10
CA ASP A 461 -13.38 10.49 -29.37
C ASP A 461 -12.43 9.32 -29.16
N ALA A 462 -12.63 8.25 -29.93
CA ALA A 462 -11.68 7.16 -30.00
C ALA A 462 -10.36 7.62 -30.66
N PRO A 463 -9.20 7.06 -30.25
CA PRO A 463 -7.93 7.31 -30.91
C PRO A 463 -8.00 7.15 -32.43
N GLU A 464 -7.39 8.09 -33.16
CA GLU A 464 -7.25 8.00 -34.61
C GLU A 464 -6.37 6.79 -34.96
N ARG A 465 -6.74 6.09 -36.04
CA ARG A 465 -5.96 4.97 -36.59
C ARG A 465 -5.27 5.42 -37.88
N ARG A 466 -3.94 5.37 -37.89
CA ARG A 466 -3.14 5.73 -39.07
C ARG A 466 -2.04 4.69 -39.32
N ASN A 467 -2.09 4.02 -40.46
CA ASN A 467 -1.07 3.05 -40.89
C ASN A 467 -0.73 1.97 -39.83
N GLY A 468 -1.73 1.42 -39.15
CA GLY A 468 -1.53 0.41 -38.09
C GLY A 468 -1.09 0.99 -36.73
N ARG A 469 -1.11 2.33 -36.57
CA ARG A 469 -0.82 3.01 -35.31
C ARG A 469 -2.07 3.64 -34.71
N LEU A 470 -2.11 3.69 -33.39
CA LEU A 470 -3.05 4.49 -32.60
C LEU A 470 -2.41 5.83 -32.24
N ILE A 471 -3.13 6.92 -32.45
CA ILE A 471 -2.71 8.26 -32.06
C ILE A 471 -3.42 8.61 -30.75
N LEU A 472 -2.69 8.57 -29.64
CA LEU A 472 -3.20 8.79 -28.29
C LEU A 472 -2.95 10.24 -27.86
N GLN A 473 -3.99 10.94 -27.42
CA GLN A 473 -3.86 12.25 -26.77
C GLN A 473 -3.15 12.11 -25.41
N GLY A 474 -2.66 13.21 -24.86
CA GLY A 474 -2.05 13.24 -23.52
C GLY A 474 -3.00 12.66 -22.48
N TRP A 475 -2.52 11.72 -21.66
CA TRP A 475 -3.31 11.00 -20.66
C TRP A 475 -4.53 10.25 -21.22
N GLN A 476 -4.59 9.97 -22.52
CA GLN A 476 -5.69 9.18 -23.09
C GLN A 476 -5.54 7.70 -22.72
N GLY A 477 -6.61 7.15 -22.15
CA GLY A 477 -6.78 5.74 -21.88
C GLY A 477 -8.02 5.21 -22.59
N VAL A 478 -7.90 4.02 -23.16
CA VAL A 478 -8.98 3.38 -23.90
C VAL A 478 -8.95 1.87 -23.71
N VAL A 479 -10.14 1.29 -23.62
CA VAL A 479 -10.39 -0.14 -23.51
C VAL A 479 -11.20 -0.55 -24.74
N TYR A 480 -10.74 -1.55 -25.47
CA TYR A 480 -11.41 -2.11 -26.64
C TYR A 480 -11.79 -3.57 -26.41
N ASP A 481 -12.84 -4.03 -27.10
CA ASP A 481 -12.90 -5.42 -27.53
C ASP A 481 -11.76 -5.71 -28.49
N ALA A 482 -11.15 -6.88 -28.41
CA ALA A 482 -10.12 -7.32 -29.34
C ALA A 482 -10.37 -8.78 -29.79
N LYS A 483 -9.68 -9.20 -30.84
CA LYS A 483 -9.61 -10.58 -31.32
C LYS A 483 -8.18 -10.99 -31.61
#